data_AF-A0A1J1GX03-F1
#
_entry.id   AF-A0A1J1GX03-F1
#
_cell.length_a   1.000
_cell.length_b   1.000
_cell.length_c   1.000
_cell.angle_alpha   90.00
_cell.angle_beta   90.00
_cell.angle_gamma   90.00
#
_symmetry.space_group_name_H-M   'P 1'
#
loop_
_entity.id
_entity.type
_entity.pdbx_description
1 polymer ?
#
loop_
_entity_poly.entity_id
_entity_poly.type
_entity_poly.pdbx_seq_one_letter_code
_entity_poly.pdbx_strand_id
1 'polypeptide(L)'
;MKEKEILHDKKISKKYIYKKQNKKHMNNEKKEKRKEKIKKFDNVGKNENIIVETNDSNITKNENCDDIKSHLNEYIKNSISKKIPNISRNLKIDLFVAIPSTIINNKSDVIKSYLSSYLARIFTIFSISKIYIYDDHLRNEKYVNQQRNNIISNNSYNQNENKCNNDKSDEKNSINFIRRNNDYSTNETKKEKSNEYSYLCKYLYYNLQYLETPQYLRKHLFPITNFLKNSGIMNPVDAPHHLRSDEWLPFREGVVVKRELKGIIVDVGLFTNVFIKDENFINTGTRVTVLLNSDSFKLFQKKNPKILLSGKLIHPTIPKLYNLYWGYSIEILKNVSDIFNLPVDYIIGTSERGKTIDDSILSLKDTKSILIVFGNKDGLEDLLIKEKEEKKKKNYSPEKKIKVLNKILKKFDLFINTCPFQTSRTIRTEEAISITLSLLHNILK
;
A
#
# COMPACT_ATOMS: atom_id res chain seq x y z
N MET A 1 -19.29 -53.46 -36.41
CA MET A 1 -18.58 -52.84 -35.26
C MET A 1 -18.42 -51.31 -35.35
N LYS A 2 -18.48 -50.68 -36.53
CA LYS A 2 -18.27 -49.22 -36.69
C LYS A 2 -19.50 -48.32 -36.46
N GLU A 3 -20.71 -48.85 -36.35
CA GLU A 3 -21.92 -48.03 -36.14
C GLU A 3 -22.24 -47.73 -34.66
N LYS A 4 -21.70 -48.52 -33.72
CA LYS A 4 -21.92 -48.29 -32.27
C LYS A 4 -21.01 -47.20 -31.70
N GLU A 5 -19.83 -46.96 -32.27
CA GLU A 5 -18.92 -45.87 -31.85
C GLU A 5 -19.43 -44.49 -32.28
N ILE A 6 -20.01 -44.37 -33.48
CA ILE A 6 -20.52 -43.09 -34.01
C ILE A 6 -21.73 -42.58 -33.19
N LEU A 7 -22.54 -43.50 -32.64
CA LEU A 7 -23.68 -43.14 -31.78
C LEU A 7 -23.24 -42.71 -30.36
N HIS A 8 -22.10 -43.23 -29.88
CA HIS A 8 -21.55 -42.89 -28.57
C HIS A 8 -20.92 -41.48 -28.57
N ASP A 9 -20.19 -41.13 -29.64
CA ASP A 9 -19.56 -39.82 -29.79
C ASP A 9 -20.57 -38.68 -30.03
N LYS A 10 -21.66 -38.93 -30.76
CA LYS A 10 -22.75 -37.95 -30.93
C LYS A 10 -23.50 -37.67 -29.61
N LYS A 11 -23.59 -38.63 -28.69
CA LYS A 11 -24.17 -38.43 -27.35
C LYS A 11 -23.23 -37.64 -26.43
N ILE A 12 -21.92 -37.88 -26.51
CA ILE A 12 -20.92 -37.14 -25.72
C ILE A 12 -20.81 -35.69 -26.20
N SER A 13 -20.85 -35.43 -27.51
CA SER A 13 -20.79 -34.07 -28.05
C SER A 13 -22.03 -33.23 -27.70
N LYS A 14 -23.24 -33.80 -27.77
CA LYS A 14 -24.48 -33.14 -27.33
C LYS A 14 -24.47 -32.82 -25.82
N LYS A 15 -23.92 -33.73 -24.98
CA LYS A 15 -23.80 -33.51 -23.53
C LYS A 15 -22.76 -32.42 -23.19
N TYR A 16 -21.70 -32.29 -24.00
CA TYR A 16 -20.71 -31.21 -23.89
C TYR A 16 -21.27 -29.84 -24.33
N ILE A 17 -22.05 -29.80 -25.40
CA ILE A 17 -22.68 -28.56 -25.91
C ILE A 17 -23.72 -28.04 -24.91
N TYR A 18 -24.54 -28.93 -24.32
CA TYR A 18 -25.53 -28.56 -23.29
C TYR A 18 -24.86 -28.03 -22.01
N LYS A 19 -23.77 -28.66 -21.55
CA LYS A 19 -22.96 -28.15 -20.42
C LYS A 19 -22.33 -26.78 -20.72
N LYS A 20 -21.90 -26.52 -21.96
CA LYS A 20 -21.26 -25.25 -22.37
C LYS A 20 -22.28 -24.12 -22.49
N GLN A 21 -23.51 -24.42 -22.95
CA GLN A 21 -24.63 -23.46 -22.98
C GLN A 21 -25.10 -23.09 -21.56
N ASN A 22 -25.28 -24.06 -20.66
CA ASN A 22 -25.63 -23.78 -19.25
C ASN A 22 -24.53 -22.99 -18.52
N LYS A 23 -23.24 -23.25 -18.80
CA LYS A 23 -22.13 -22.49 -18.21
C LYS A 23 -22.05 -21.05 -18.75
N LYS A 24 -22.46 -20.81 -20.01
CA LYS A 24 -22.61 -19.46 -20.58
C LYS A 24 -23.81 -18.71 -19.99
N HIS A 25 -24.97 -19.37 -19.84
CA HIS A 25 -26.15 -18.76 -19.22
C HIS A 25 -25.90 -18.37 -17.75
N MET A 26 -25.29 -19.26 -16.95
CA MET A 26 -24.89 -18.96 -15.56
C MET A 26 -23.87 -17.82 -15.46
N ASN A 27 -22.97 -17.67 -16.45
CA ASN A 27 -21.98 -16.60 -16.46
C ASN A 27 -22.59 -15.25 -16.89
N ASN A 28 -23.61 -15.25 -17.75
CA ASN A 28 -24.35 -14.05 -18.12
C ASN A 28 -25.23 -13.57 -16.96
N GLU A 29 -25.95 -14.45 -16.26
CA GLU A 29 -26.69 -14.10 -15.03
C GLU A 29 -25.77 -13.58 -13.93
N LYS A 30 -24.58 -14.17 -13.75
CA LYS A 30 -23.57 -13.66 -12.79
C LYS A 30 -22.99 -12.30 -13.20
N LYS A 31 -22.92 -11.99 -14.50
CA LYS A 31 -22.50 -10.67 -15.02
C LYS A 31 -23.60 -9.62 -14.86
N GLU A 32 -24.85 -9.96 -15.10
CA GLU A 32 -26.00 -9.05 -14.88
C GLU A 32 -26.21 -8.76 -13.39
N LYS A 33 -26.15 -9.77 -12.52
CA LYS A 33 -26.18 -9.57 -11.05
C LYS A 33 -24.99 -8.76 -10.54
N ARG A 34 -23.84 -8.80 -11.21
CA ARG A 34 -22.68 -7.91 -10.90
C ARG A 34 -22.91 -6.48 -11.40
N LYS A 35 -23.49 -6.28 -12.57
CA LYS A 35 -23.81 -4.94 -13.11
C LYS A 35 -24.91 -4.25 -12.31
N GLU A 36 -25.91 -4.99 -11.81
CA GLU A 36 -26.92 -4.45 -10.89
C GLU A 36 -26.34 -4.13 -9.51
N LYS A 37 -25.37 -4.92 -9.01
CA LYS A 37 -24.65 -4.60 -7.76
C LYS A 37 -23.72 -3.39 -7.88
N ILE A 38 -23.07 -3.18 -9.03
CA ILE A 38 -22.23 -2.00 -9.26
C ILE A 38 -23.09 -0.73 -9.34
N LYS A 39 -24.23 -0.76 -10.02
CA LYS A 39 -25.20 0.36 -10.01
C LYS A 39 -25.76 0.66 -8.62
N LYS A 40 -25.85 -0.33 -7.72
CA LYS A 40 -26.21 -0.11 -6.30
C LYS A 40 -25.08 0.48 -5.47
N PHE A 41 -23.81 0.25 -5.81
CA PHE A 41 -22.65 0.84 -5.11
C PHE A 41 -22.40 2.30 -5.51
N ASP A 42 -22.64 2.67 -6.77
CA ASP A 42 -22.43 4.05 -7.24
C ASP A 42 -23.48 5.05 -6.69
N ASN A 43 -24.64 4.57 -6.24
CA ASN A 43 -25.70 5.40 -5.64
C ASN A 43 -25.58 5.55 -4.10
N VAL A 44 -24.55 4.99 -3.46
CA VAL A 44 -24.32 5.12 -1.99
C VAL A 44 -23.55 6.41 -1.64
N GLY A 45 -23.13 7.20 -2.64
CA GLY A 45 -22.49 8.51 -2.44
C GLY A 45 -23.43 9.66 -2.06
N LYS A 46 -24.73 9.42 -1.88
CA LYS A 46 -25.70 10.42 -1.42
C LYS A 46 -26.73 9.73 -0.52
N ASN A 47 -26.46 9.71 0.78
CA ASN A 47 -27.41 9.70 1.92
C ASN A 47 -26.72 8.99 3.10
N GLU A 48 -26.23 9.81 4.03
CA GLU A 48 -25.83 9.35 5.36
C GLU A 48 -27.07 8.85 6.10
N ASN A 49 -27.12 7.56 6.40
CA ASN A 49 -27.95 6.96 7.44
C ASN A 49 -27.37 5.57 7.76
N ILE A 50 -26.54 5.51 8.82
CA ILE A 50 -26.03 4.24 9.35
C ILE A 50 -27.14 3.62 10.19
N ILE A 51 -27.71 2.54 9.68
CA ILE A 51 -28.69 1.70 10.38
C ILE A 51 -27.95 0.89 11.45
N VAL A 52 -28.43 1.02 12.69
CA VAL A 52 -28.07 0.19 13.84
C VAL A 52 -29.26 -0.73 14.08
N GLU A 53 -29.14 -1.99 13.70
CA GLU A 53 -30.06 -3.03 14.16
C GLU A 53 -29.39 -3.79 15.29
N THR A 54 -29.78 -3.47 16.53
CA THR A 54 -29.52 -4.29 17.71
C THR A 54 -30.71 -5.20 17.94
N ASN A 55 -30.57 -6.48 17.62
CA ASN A 55 -31.49 -7.51 18.11
C ASN A 55 -30.91 -8.10 19.40
N ASP A 56 -31.30 -7.55 20.54
CA ASP A 56 -31.31 -8.27 21.80
C ASP A 56 -32.63 -7.92 22.52
N SER A 57 -33.49 -8.93 22.64
CA SER A 57 -34.79 -8.88 23.29
C SER A 57 -34.62 -8.71 24.81
N ASN A 58 -35.40 -7.77 25.35
CA ASN A 58 -35.61 -7.44 26.77
C ASN A 58 -34.59 -6.49 27.41
N ILE A 59 -34.69 -5.19 27.08
CA ILE A 59 -34.66 -4.08 28.04
C ILE A 59 -35.64 -3.00 27.53
N THR A 60 -36.33 -2.38 28.47
CA THR A 60 -37.37 -1.34 28.35
C THR A 60 -37.11 -0.28 27.27
N LYS A 61 -38.16 -0.01 26.48
CA LYS A 61 -38.22 0.93 25.37
C LYS A 61 -38.10 2.40 25.84
N ASN A 62 -37.43 3.20 25.01
CA ASN A 62 -37.35 4.67 24.95
C ASN A 62 -36.12 5.33 25.59
N GLU A 63 -34.92 4.95 25.14
CA GLU A 63 -33.81 5.91 24.98
C GLU A 63 -33.63 6.15 23.47
N ASN A 64 -33.63 7.41 23.01
CA ASN A 64 -33.59 7.71 21.58
C ASN A 64 -32.25 7.25 20.97
N CYS A 65 -32.29 6.71 19.75
CA CYS A 65 -31.10 6.26 19.01
C CYS A 65 -30.05 7.38 18.84
N ASP A 66 -30.49 8.65 18.80
CA ASP A 66 -29.62 9.81 18.69
C ASP A 66 -28.89 10.14 20.00
N ASP A 67 -29.50 9.86 21.16
CA ASP A 67 -28.87 10.03 22.47
C ASP A 67 -27.77 8.97 22.68
N ILE A 68 -28.00 7.72 22.25
CA ILE A 68 -26.99 6.66 22.31
C ILE A 68 -25.77 7.00 21.43
N LYS A 69 -26.01 7.54 20.23
CA LYS A 69 -24.94 7.98 19.31
C LYS A 69 -24.15 9.16 19.89
N SER A 70 -24.83 10.13 20.49
CA SER A 70 -24.18 11.30 21.08
C SER A 70 -23.27 10.88 22.25
N HIS A 71 -23.75 10.02 23.14
CA HIS A 71 -22.97 9.46 24.24
C HIS A 71 -21.76 8.63 23.78
N LEU A 72 -21.92 7.79 22.73
CA LEU A 72 -20.80 7.03 22.18
C LEU A 72 -19.73 7.95 21.58
N ASN A 73 -20.15 8.98 20.84
CA ASN A 73 -19.25 9.96 20.25
C ASN A 73 -18.48 10.73 21.34
N GLU A 74 -19.15 11.11 22.42
CA GLU A 74 -18.53 11.77 23.56
C GLU A 74 -17.52 10.86 24.28
N TYR A 75 -17.88 9.61 24.52
CA TYR A 75 -16.99 8.59 25.08
C TYR A 75 -15.71 8.41 24.25
N ILE A 76 -15.85 8.33 22.92
CA ILE A 76 -14.71 8.17 22.01
C ILE A 76 -13.80 9.39 22.09
N LYS A 77 -14.36 10.61 21.99
CA LYS A 77 -13.60 11.87 22.09
C LYS A 77 -12.84 11.95 23.41
N ASN A 78 -13.50 11.65 24.52
CA ASN A 78 -12.90 11.67 25.87
C ASN A 78 -11.81 10.61 26.06
N SER A 79 -11.94 9.45 25.42
CA SER A 79 -10.93 8.39 25.48
C SER A 79 -9.67 8.75 24.69
N ILE A 80 -9.82 9.42 23.55
CA ILE A 80 -8.71 9.86 22.69
C ILE A 80 -7.95 11.01 23.34
N SER A 81 -8.65 12.06 23.80
CA SER A 81 -8.04 13.27 24.37
C SER A 81 -7.19 12.98 25.61
N LYS A 82 -7.58 12.00 26.44
CA LYS A 82 -6.83 11.59 27.63
C LYS A 82 -5.53 10.85 27.32
N LYS A 83 -5.40 10.23 26.14
CA LYS A 83 -4.30 9.31 25.83
C LYS A 83 -3.35 9.80 24.75
N ILE A 84 -3.81 10.67 23.86
CA ILE A 84 -3.02 11.16 22.74
C ILE A 84 -2.80 12.65 22.96
N PRO A 85 -1.69 13.03 23.63
CA PRO A 85 -1.46 14.42 24.06
C PRO A 85 -1.22 15.34 22.87
N ASN A 86 -0.70 14.81 21.76
CA ASN A 86 -0.44 15.56 20.54
C ASN A 86 -1.54 15.24 19.52
N ILE A 87 -2.60 16.05 19.56
CA ILE A 87 -3.62 16.03 18.52
C ILE A 87 -2.94 16.38 17.19
N SER A 88 -3.10 15.52 16.18
CA SER A 88 -2.53 15.69 14.85
C SER A 88 -2.87 17.07 14.24
N ARG A 89 -2.11 17.49 13.22
CA ARG A 89 -2.55 18.58 12.31
C ARG A 89 -4.01 18.37 11.91
N ASN A 90 -4.71 19.42 11.49
CA ASN A 90 -6.06 19.26 10.95
C ASN A 90 -6.10 18.17 9.84
N LEU A 91 -6.64 17.00 10.18
CA LEU A 91 -6.69 15.86 9.27
C LEU A 91 -7.77 16.01 8.20
N LYS A 92 -8.58 17.08 8.22
CA LYS A 92 -9.56 17.35 7.14
C LYS A 92 -8.90 17.47 5.77
N ILE A 93 -7.64 17.94 5.73
CA ILE A 93 -6.83 18.00 4.52
C ILE A 93 -6.03 16.69 4.41
N ASP A 94 -6.27 15.92 3.36
CA ASP A 94 -5.47 14.77 2.99
C ASP A 94 -4.13 15.21 2.40
N LEU A 95 -3.04 14.75 3.01
CA LEU A 95 -1.69 15.07 2.53
C LEU A 95 -1.06 13.81 1.96
N PHE A 96 -0.69 13.87 0.69
CA PHE A 96 -0.08 12.79 -0.05
C PHE A 96 1.33 13.17 -0.47
N VAL A 97 2.19 12.17 -0.61
CA VAL A 97 3.56 12.36 -1.12
C VAL A 97 3.81 11.42 -2.28
N ALA A 98 4.48 11.90 -3.32
CA ALA A 98 5.00 11.09 -4.41
C ALA A 98 6.53 11.12 -4.39
N ILE A 99 7.14 9.94 -4.29
CA ILE A 99 8.59 9.78 -4.15
C ILE A 99 9.15 8.78 -5.17
N PRO A 100 10.38 8.99 -5.66
CA PRO A 100 11.03 8.06 -6.56
C PRO A 100 11.48 6.80 -5.81
N SER A 101 11.40 5.65 -6.46
CA SER A 101 11.88 4.39 -5.88
C SER A 101 13.39 4.39 -5.58
N THR A 102 14.16 5.17 -6.33
CA THR A 102 15.62 5.26 -6.19
C THR A 102 16.08 6.07 -4.99
N ILE A 103 15.16 6.66 -4.21
CA ILE A 103 15.51 7.30 -2.92
C ILE A 103 16.27 6.33 -2.00
N ILE A 104 15.91 5.04 -2.04
CA ILE A 104 16.59 3.98 -1.28
C ILE A 104 17.70 3.27 -2.06
N ASN A 105 18.16 3.82 -3.18
CA ASN A 105 19.18 3.18 -3.98
C ASN A 105 20.54 3.21 -3.28
N ASN A 106 20.85 2.16 -2.55
CA ASN A 106 22.13 1.96 -1.87
C ASN A 106 22.71 0.57 -2.15
N LYS A 107 24.04 0.41 -2.03
CA LYS A 107 24.69 -0.91 -2.12
C LYS A 107 24.29 -1.81 -0.96
N SER A 108 24.14 -1.25 0.24
CA SER A 108 23.84 -2.00 1.45
C SER A 108 22.35 -2.08 1.72
N ASP A 109 21.79 -3.30 1.83
CA ASP A 109 20.39 -3.52 2.21
C ASP A 109 20.07 -3.02 3.63
N VAL A 110 21.08 -3.00 4.53
CA VAL A 110 20.99 -2.38 5.85
C VAL A 110 20.64 -0.91 5.73
N ILE A 111 21.35 -0.18 4.84
CA ILE A 111 21.10 1.25 4.62
C ILE A 111 19.75 1.47 3.94
N LYS A 112 19.33 0.60 2.99
CA LYS A 112 17.99 0.68 2.39
C LYS A 112 16.88 0.54 3.43
N SER A 113 17.02 -0.42 4.33
CA SER A 113 16.09 -0.65 5.44
C SER A 113 16.05 0.54 6.40
N TYR A 114 17.22 1.05 6.80
CA TYR A 114 17.30 2.22 7.65
C TYR A 114 16.62 3.44 7.02
N LEU A 115 16.92 3.73 5.75
CA LEU A 115 16.34 4.86 5.03
C LEU A 115 14.82 4.70 4.82
N SER A 116 14.34 3.49 4.53
CA SER A 116 12.91 3.19 4.49
C SER A 116 12.24 3.50 5.84
N SER A 117 12.90 3.18 6.95
CA SER A 117 12.39 3.48 8.29
C SER A 117 12.41 4.96 8.64
N TYR A 118 13.44 5.68 8.19
CA TYR A 118 13.53 7.13 8.34
C TYR A 118 12.36 7.82 7.61
N LEU A 119 12.08 7.42 6.36
CA LEU A 119 10.95 7.93 5.59
C LEU A 119 9.60 7.61 6.24
N ALA A 120 9.38 6.36 6.67
CA ALA A 120 8.16 5.94 7.38
C ALA A 120 7.88 6.79 8.62
N ARG A 121 8.93 7.11 9.39
CA ARG A 121 8.83 7.99 10.56
C ARG A 121 8.42 9.39 10.17
N ILE A 122 9.07 9.99 9.18
CA ILE A 122 8.72 11.35 8.72
C ILE A 122 7.26 11.41 8.24
N PHE A 123 6.83 10.42 7.45
CA PHE A 123 5.45 10.35 6.97
C PHE A 123 4.45 10.22 8.12
N THR A 124 4.79 9.46 9.16
CA THR A 124 3.96 9.33 10.37
C THR A 124 3.92 10.64 11.17
N ILE A 125 5.07 11.28 11.40
CA ILE A 125 5.19 12.55 12.14
C ILE A 125 4.28 13.63 11.52
N PHE A 126 4.31 13.77 10.20
CA PHE A 126 3.51 14.77 9.49
C PHE A 126 2.11 14.29 9.08
N SER A 127 1.69 13.11 9.57
CA SER A 127 0.36 12.54 9.33
C SER A 127 0.03 12.47 7.83
N ILE A 128 0.94 11.92 7.04
CA ILE A 128 0.73 11.65 5.61
C ILE A 128 -0.31 10.55 5.46
N SER A 129 -1.30 10.75 4.59
CA SER A 129 -2.42 9.82 4.42
C SER A 129 -2.10 8.74 3.36
N LYS A 130 -1.30 9.09 2.35
CA LYS A 130 -0.94 8.18 1.26
C LYS A 130 0.43 8.50 0.66
N ILE A 131 1.17 7.44 0.36
CA ILE A 131 2.49 7.48 -0.25
C ILE A 131 2.40 6.85 -1.63
N TYR A 132 2.73 7.62 -2.65
CA TYR A 132 2.89 7.16 -4.02
C TYR A 132 4.38 6.91 -4.29
N ILE A 133 4.73 5.68 -4.63
CA ILE A 133 6.09 5.33 -5.05
C ILE A 133 6.07 5.23 -6.57
N TYR A 134 6.79 6.08 -7.28
CA TYR A 134 6.88 5.96 -8.73
C TYR A 134 8.21 5.32 -9.14
N ASP A 135 8.14 4.45 -10.14
CA ASP A 135 9.33 3.86 -10.77
C ASP A 135 9.95 4.90 -11.70
N ASP A 136 11.15 5.36 -11.34
CA ASP A 136 11.91 6.35 -12.09
C ASP A 136 12.91 5.71 -13.08
N HIS A 137 12.80 4.38 -13.26
CA HIS A 137 13.48 3.57 -14.28
C HIS A 137 15.00 3.78 -14.42
N LEU A 138 15.66 4.37 -13.40
CA LEU A 138 17.11 4.37 -13.29
C LEU A 138 17.53 2.93 -13.00
N ARG A 139 17.69 2.17 -14.08
CA ARG A 139 18.15 0.79 -14.05
C ARG A 139 19.53 0.79 -13.39
N ASN A 140 19.60 0.33 -12.16
CA ASN A 140 20.85 -0.25 -11.68
C ASN A 140 21.11 -1.50 -12.54
N GLU A 141 22.01 -1.38 -13.52
CA GLU A 141 22.40 -2.48 -14.42
C GLU A 141 22.82 -3.77 -13.69
N LYS A 142 23.16 -3.69 -12.39
CA LYS A 142 23.63 -4.84 -11.60
C LYS A 142 22.55 -5.70 -10.94
N TYR A 143 21.32 -5.22 -10.70
CA TYR A 143 20.27 -6.06 -10.07
C TYR A 143 19.68 -7.10 -11.02
N VAL A 144 19.81 -6.89 -12.33
CA VAL A 144 19.45 -7.88 -13.35
C VAL A 144 20.27 -9.16 -13.19
N ASN A 145 21.51 -9.06 -12.69
CA ASN A 145 22.37 -10.22 -12.46
C ASN A 145 21.97 -11.02 -11.20
N GLN A 146 21.47 -10.36 -10.16
CA GLN A 146 20.97 -11.06 -8.96
C GLN A 146 19.62 -11.75 -9.20
N GLN A 147 18.72 -11.15 -9.99
CA GLN A 147 17.47 -11.83 -10.38
C GLN A 147 17.74 -13.04 -11.30
N ARG A 148 18.71 -12.93 -12.22
CA ARG A 148 19.17 -14.09 -13.02
C ARG A 148 19.75 -15.20 -12.14
N ASN A 149 20.57 -14.85 -11.14
CA ASN A 149 21.18 -15.84 -10.25
C ASN A 149 20.16 -16.51 -9.32
N ASN A 150 19.13 -15.80 -8.86
CA ASN A 150 18.07 -16.38 -8.03
C ASN A 150 17.12 -17.32 -8.81
N ILE A 151 16.93 -17.08 -10.12
CA ILE A 151 16.20 -18.00 -11.00
C ILE A 151 17.02 -19.28 -11.24
N ILE A 152 18.34 -19.14 -11.37
CA ILE A 152 19.25 -20.28 -11.54
C ILE A 152 19.33 -21.12 -10.26
N SER A 153 19.45 -20.49 -9.08
CA SER A 153 19.51 -21.22 -7.80
C SER A 153 18.21 -22.00 -7.50
N ASN A 154 17.05 -21.47 -7.87
CA ASN A 154 15.77 -22.18 -7.67
C ASN A 154 15.57 -23.36 -8.63
N ASN A 155 16.26 -23.38 -9.77
CA ASN A 155 16.25 -24.55 -10.67
C ASN A 155 17.27 -25.62 -10.24
N SER A 156 18.35 -25.25 -9.53
CA SER A 156 19.35 -26.19 -9.02
C SER A 156 18.90 -26.99 -7.79
N TYR A 157 17.85 -26.56 -7.08
CA TYR A 157 17.30 -27.30 -5.93
C TYR A 157 16.30 -28.41 -6.29
N ASN A 158 15.98 -28.61 -7.58
CA ASN A 158 15.03 -29.64 -8.05
C ASN A 158 15.67 -30.77 -8.87
N GLN A 159 16.98 -31.00 -8.77
CA GLN A 159 17.65 -32.13 -9.44
C GLN A 159 18.51 -33.04 -8.56
N ASN A 160 18.50 -32.87 -7.24
CA ASN A 160 19.29 -33.71 -6.34
C ASN A 160 18.42 -34.64 -5.48
N GLU A 161 17.63 -35.48 -6.15
CA GLU A 161 17.29 -36.82 -5.68
C GLU A 161 17.41 -37.77 -6.87
N ASN A 162 18.61 -38.28 -7.12
CA ASN A 162 18.88 -39.67 -7.52
C ASN A 162 20.35 -39.88 -7.92
N LYS A 163 20.93 -40.89 -7.27
CA LYS A 163 22.07 -41.75 -7.65
C LYS A 163 23.51 -41.40 -7.22
N CYS A 164 23.95 -42.31 -6.37
CA CYS A 164 25.28 -42.77 -5.96
C CYS A 164 26.39 -42.81 -7.04
N ASN A 165 27.60 -42.58 -6.53
CA ASN A 165 28.87 -43.31 -6.70
C ASN A 165 29.28 -43.75 -8.12
N ASN A 166 30.32 -43.15 -8.70
CA ASN A 166 31.70 -43.65 -8.60
C ASN A 166 32.68 -42.85 -9.49
N ASP A 167 33.91 -42.83 -9.00
CA ASP A 167 35.20 -42.75 -9.69
C ASP A 167 35.85 -41.42 -10.12
N LYS A 168 37.12 -41.41 -9.71
CA LYS A 168 38.23 -40.46 -9.80
C LYS A 168 38.67 -40.21 -11.25
N SER A 169 39.10 -38.98 -11.55
CA SER A 169 40.47 -38.69 -12.06
C SER A 169 40.60 -37.24 -12.57
N ASP A 170 41.68 -36.60 -12.11
CA ASP A 170 42.61 -35.72 -12.85
C ASP A 170 42.21 -34.30 -13.31
N GLU A 171 42.78 -33.34 -12.56
CA GLU A 171 43.69 -32.25 -12.96
C GLU A 171 43.60 -31.56 -14.35
N LYS A 172 43.72 -30.22 -14.25
CA LYS A 172 44.51 -29.26 -15.07
C LYS A 172 43.83 -28.39 -16.14
N ASN A 173 43.90 -27.09 -15.82
CA ASN A 173 44.46 -25.97 -16.59
C ASN A 173 43.73 -25.34 -17.80
N SER A 174 43.81 -24.00 -17.76
CA SER A 174 43.92 -23.03 -18.86
C SER A 174 42.69 -22.82 -19.77
N ILE A 175 42.03 -21.66 -19.73
CA ILE A 175 42.42 -20.36 -20.32
C ILE A 175 42.30 -20.33 -21.86
N ASN A 176 41.40 -19.45 -22.29
CA ASN A 176 41.35 -18.67 -23.53
C ASN A 176 40.69 -19.20 -24.82
N PHE A 177 39.59 -18.50 -25.12
CA PHE A 177 39.32 -17.76 -26.36
C PHE A 177 39.02 -18.51 -27.67
N ILE A 178 37.86 -18.11 -28.21
CA ILE A 178 37.47 -17.96 -29.62
C ILE A 178 36.85 -19.20 -30.31
N ARG A 179 35.51 -19.17 -30.25
CA ARG A 179 34.62 -19.02 -31.43
C ARG A 179 34.61 -20.19 -32.41
N ARG A 180 33.53 -20.97 -32.36
CA ARG A 180 32.90 -21.54 -33.55
C ARG A 180 31.39 -21.55 -33.39
N ASN A 181 30.73 -20.99 -34.40
CA ASN A 181 29.29 -20.93 -34.62
C ASN A 181 28.73 -22.37 -34.76
N ASN A 182 27.45 -22.67 -34.57
CA ASN A 182 26.29 -22.17 -35.32
C ASN A 182 25.00 -22.65 -34.62
N ASP A 183 23.98 -21.80 -34.74
CA ASP A 183 22.58 -22.11 -35.00
C ASP A 183 21.87 -23.22 -34.22
N TYR A 184 20.90 -22.81 -33.38
CA TYR A 184 19.52 -23.27 -33.53
C TYR A 184 18.56 -22.16 -33.10
N SER A 185 17.84 -21.62 -34.08
CA SER A 185 16.61 -20.87 -33.86
C SER A 185 15.60 -21.77 -33.15
N THR A 186 15.00 -21.31 -32.05
CA THR A 186 13.64 -21.72 -31.69
C THR A 186 12.92 -20.58 -30.96
N ASN A 187 12.11 -19.88 -31.77
CA ASN A 187 10.80 -19.36 -31.45
C ASN A 187 10.65 -18.49 -30.19
N GLU A 188 10.74 -17.19 -30.46
CA GLU A 188 9.87 -16.18 -29.88
C GLU A 188 8.43 -16.71 -29.71
N THR A 189 8.07 -17.04 -28.48
CA THR A 189 6.73 -16.71 -28.01
C THR A 189 6.88 -15.48 -27.13
N LYS A 190 6.43 -14.35 -27.67
CA LYS A 190 6.14 -13.11 -26.96
C LYS A 190 5.13 -13.43 -25.84
N LYS A 191 5.62 -13.98 -24.72
CA LYS A 191 4.89 -13.95 -23.45
C LYS A 191 4.89 -12.49 -23.01
N GLU A 192 3.70 -11.92 -23.00
CA GLU A 192 3.38 -10.60 -22.47
C GLU A 192 4.29 -10.28 -21.28
N LYS A 193 5.12 -9.23 -21.39
CA LYS A 193 5.87 -8.71 -20.25
C LYS A 193 4.85 -8.38 -19.16
N SER A 194 4.73 -9.24 -18.16
CA SER A 194 4.00 -8.93 -16.94
C SER A 194 4.52 -7.58 -16.45
N ASN A 195 3.61 -6.65 -16.19
CA ASN A 195 3.88 -5.33 -15.62
C ASN A 195 4.51 -5.48 -14.23
N GLU A 196 5.78 -5.85 -14.16
CA GLU A 196 6.48 -6.09 -12.92
C GLU A 196 7.23 -4.81 -12.53
N TYR A 197 6.83 -4.22 -11.39
CA TYR A 197 7.49 -3.05 -10.80
C TYR A 197 8.96 -3.34 -10.47
N SER A 198 9.81 -2.31 -10.49
CA SER A 198 11.24 -2.48 -10.16
C SER A 198 11.46 -3.03 -8.74
N TYR A 199 12.63 -3.65 -8.53
CA TYR A 199 13.03 -4.19 -7.23
C TYR A 199 12.97 -3.13 -6.13
N LEU A 200 13.44 -1.91 -6.40
CA LEU A 200 13.44 -0.83 -5.42
C LEU A 200 12.02 -0.38 -5.08
N CYS A 201 11.10 -0.32 -6.06
CA CYS A 201 9.68 -0.05 -5.79
C CYS A 201 9.10 -1.09 -4.82
N LYS A 202 9.30 -2.38 -5.10
CA LYS A 202 8.82 -3.47 -4.25
C LYS A 202 9.45 -3.42 -2.87
N TYR A 203 10.77 -3.25 -2.80
CA TYR A 203 11.50 -3.15 -1.54
C TYR A 203 10.93 -2.03 -0.67
N LEU A 204 10.83 -0.81 -1.22
CA LEU A 204 10.31 0.34 -0.48
C LEU A 204 8.85 0.12 -0.06
N TYR A 205 8.01 -0.40 -0.96
CA TYR A 205 6.61 -0.73 -0.67
C TYR A 205 6.48 -1.69 0.52
N TYR A 206 7.18 -2.83 0.50
CA TYR A 206 7.10 -3.82 1.57
C TYR A 206 7.59 -3.27 2.91
N ASN A 207 8.68 -2.49 2.89
CA ASN A 207 9.25 -1.93 4.11
C ASN A 207 8.36 -0.84 4.73
N LEU A 208 7.83 0.08 3.92
CA LEU A 208 6.88 1.08 4.39
C LEU A 208 5.59 0.44 4.91
N GLN A 209 5.08 -0.60 4.26
CA GLN A 209 3.87 -1.32 4.68
C GLN A 209 4.09 -2.07 5.99
N TYR A 210 5.26 -2.73 6.14
CA TYR A 210 5.65 -3.41 7.36
C TYR A 210 5.74 -2.45 8.55
N LEU A 211 6.32 -1.27 8.33
CA LEU A 211 6.47 -0.25 9.35
C LEU A 211 5.15 0.41 9.74
N GLU A 212 4.25 0.65 8.79
CA GLU A 212 2.90 1.15 9.09
C GLU A 212 2.08 0.14 9.88
N THR A 213 2.27 -1.15 9.65
CA THR A 213 1.49 -2.19 10.31
C THR A 213 1.85 -2.29 11.79
N PRO A 214 0.86 -2.28 12.71
CA PRO A 214 1.08 -2.48 14.14
C PRO A 214 1.84 -3.77 14.46
N GLN A 215 2.74 -3.72 15.45
CA GLN A 215 3.70 -4.78 15.73
C GLN A 215 3.04 -6.16 15.94
N TYR A 216 1.91 -6.22 16.64
CA TYR A 216 1.18 -7.46 16.95
C TYR A 216 0.58 -8.13 15.70
N LEU A 217 0.35 -7.40 14.61
CA LEU A 217 -0.21 -7.96 13.36
C LEU A 217 0.85 -8.45 12.39
N ARG A 218 2.10 -8.03 12.55
CA ARG A 218 3.15 -8.27 11.53
C ARG A 218 3.37 -9.76 11.26
N LYS A 219 3.33 -10.60 12.29
CA LYS A 219 3.48 -12.06 12.17
C LYS A 219 2.34 -12.73 11.39
N HIS A 220 1.13 -12.15 11.43
CA HIS A 220 -0.02 -12.67 10.69
C HIS A 220 -0.02 -12.23 9.22
N LEU A 221 0.45 -11.01 8.94
CA LEU A 221 0.28 -10.37 7.64
C LEU A 221 1.48 -10.52 6.71
N PHE A 222 2.69 -10.63 7.25
CA PHE A 222 3.91 -10.65 6.45
C PHE A 222 4.55 -12.03 6.44
N PRO A 223 4.66 -12.69 5.26
CA PRO A 223 5.50 -13.86 5.13
C PRO A 223 6.98 -13.49 5.29
N ILE A 224 7.81 -14.49 5.56
CA ILE A 224 9.27 -14.32 5.59
C ILE A 224 9.73 -13.97 4.17
N THR A 225 10.32 -12.79 4.00
CA THR A 225 10.80 -12.31 2.69
C THR A 225 12.15 -11.61 2.83
N ASN A 226 12.97 -11.67 1.77
CA ASN A 226 14.26 -10.98 1.74
C ASN A 226 14.13 -9.46 1.83
N PHE A 227 12.98 -8.89 1.42
CA PHE A 227 12.70 -7.46 1.55
C PHE A 227 12.72 -6.97 3.01
N LEU A 228 12.38 -7.86 3.96
CA LEU A 228 12.25 -7.55 5.38
C LEU A 228 13.35 -8.19 6.23
N LYS A 229 14.43 -8.71 5.61
CA LYS A 229 15.55 -9.37 6.29
C LYS A 229 16.17 -8.50 7.38
N ASN A 230 16.25 -7.19 7.14
CA ASN A 230 16.82 -6.21 8.05
C ASN A 230 15.74 -5.40 8.78
N SER A 231 14.53 -5.94 8.98
CA SER A 231 13.46 -5.27 9.72
C SER A 231 13.81 -4.97 11.18
N GLY A 232 14.71 -5.76 11.79
CA GLY A 232 15.12 -5.59 13.19
C GLY A 232 15.93 -4.32 13.49
N ILE A 233 16.51 -3.66 12.49
CA ILE A 233 17.26 -2.39 12.66
C ILE A 233 16.43 -1.15 12.31
N MET A 234 15.19 -1.34 11.86
CA MET A 234 14.35 -0.23 11.44
C MET A 234 13.83 0.53 12.65
N ASN A 235 13.79 1.85 12.53
CA ASN A 235 13.22 2.68 13.57
C ASN A 235 11.69 2.47 13.64
N PRO A 236 11.11 2.31 14.84
CA PRO A 236 9.66 2.20 14.99
C PRO A 236 8.99 3.52 14.56
N VAL A 237 7.74 3.47 14.11
CA VAL A 237 6.97 4.68 13.73
C VAL A 237 6.14 5.22 14.88
N ASP A 238 5.79 4.38 15.86
CA ASP A 238 5.01 4.73 17.06
C ASP A 238 3.76 5.58 16.76
N ALA A 239 3.02 5.19 15.73
CA ALA A 239 1.78 5.84 15.32
C ALA A 239 0.62 5.54 16.31
N PRO A 240 -0.47 6.31 16.35
CA PRO A 240 -1.54 6.11 17.33
C PRO A 240 -2.23 4.74 17.29
N HIS A 241 -2.21 4.04 16.15
CA HIS A 241 -2.71 2.67 16.01
C HIS A 241 -1.70 1.59 16.45
N HIS A 242 -0.48 1.96 16.83
CA HIS A 242 0.58 1.08 17.35
C HIS A 242 0.47 0.92 18.87
N LEU A 243 -0.72 0.55 19.33
CA LEU A 243 -1.01 0.43 20.76
C LEU A 243 -0.35 -0.81 21.37
N ARG A 244 0.08 -0.67 22.62
CA ARG A 244 0.51 -1.79 23.47
C ARG A 244 -0.69 -2.61 23.94
N SER A 245 -0.46 -3.82 24.43
CA SER A 245 -1.53 -4.74 24.85
C SER A 245 -2.31 -4.28 26.09
N ASP A 246 -1.73 -3.38 26.87
CA ASP A 246 -2.29 -2.77 28.08
C ASP A 246 -2.89 -1.36 27.83
N GLU A 247 -2.83 -0.87 26.60
CA GLU A 247 -3.33 0.47 26.25
C GLU A 247 -4.74 0.43 25.62
N TRP A 248 -5.77 0.76 26.39
CA TRP A 248 -7.11 0.90 25.82
C TRP A 248 -7.27 2.10 24.86
N LEU A 249 -7.76 1.87 23.64
CA LEU A 249 -8.41 2.88 22.80
C LEU A 249 -9.68 2.27 22.18
N PRO A 250 -10.73 3.06 21.92
CA PRO A 250 -11.96 2.56 21.29
C PRO A 250 -11.72 1.93 19.91
N PHE A 251 -10.73 2.44 19.18
CA PHE A 251 -10.34 1.92 17.87
C PHE A 251 -9.10 1.04 17.99
N ARG A 252 -9.10 -0.09 17.29
CA ARG A 252 -7.92 -0.94 17.11
C ARG A 252 -7.87 -1.56 15.72
N GLU A 253 -6.65 -1.77 15.25
CA GLU A 253 -6.41 -2.65 14.11
C GLU A 253 -6.44 -4.11 14.57
N GLY A 254 -6.84 -5.00 13.68
CA GLY A 254 -6.90 -6.43 13.99
C GLY A 254 -6.80 -7.32 12.77
N VAL A 255 -6.62 -8.62 13.01
CA VAL A 255 -6.66 -9.65 11.97
C VAL A 255 -7.67 -10.73 12.35
N VAL A 256 -8.47 -11.15 11.37
CA VAL A 256 -9.42 -12.25 11.56
C VAL A 256 -8.66 -13.56 11.76
N VAL A 257 -8.74 -14.12 12.97
CA VAL A 257 -8.07 -15.37 13.33
C VAL A 257 -8.94 -16.57 12.99
N LYS A 258 -10.23 -16.49 13.34
CA LYS A 258 -11.17 -17.61 13.20
C LYS A 258 -12.54 -17.11 12.77
N ARG A 259 -13.19 -17.90 11.92
CA ARG A 259 -14.62 -17.74 11.58
C ARG A 259 -15.46 -18.68 12.42
N GLU A 260 -16.56 -18.18 12.93
CA GLU A 260 -17.56 -18.95 13.67
C GLU A 260 -18.93 -18.81 13.00
N LEU A 261 -19.89 -19.67 13.39
CA LEU A 261 -21.22 -19.66 12.77
C LEU A 261 -21.92 -18.31 12.92
N LYS A 262 -21.76 -17.67 14.08
CA LYS A 262 -22.42 -16.41 14.47
C LYS A 262 -21.55 -15.17 14.31
N GLY A 263 -20.37 -15.27 13.67
CA GLY A 263 -19.46 -14.13 13.57
C GLY A 263 -18.00 -14.50 13.34
N ILE A 264 -17.11 -13.60 13.73
CA ILE A 264 -15.66 -13.77 13.60
C ILE A 264 -14.94 -13.43 14.89
N ILE A 265 -13.79 -14.06 15.08
CA ILE A 265 -12.85 -13.76 16.17
C ILE A 265 -11.67 -13.02 15.55
N VAL A 266 -11.40 -11.82 16.09
CA VAL A 266 -10.35 -10.91 15.63
C VAL A 266 -9.32 -10.73 16.73
N ASP A 267 -8.05 -10.94 16.39
CA ASP A 267 -6.94 -10.54 17.26
C ASP A 267 -6.65 -9.06 17.02
N VAL A 268 -6.79 -8.25 18.08
CA VAL A 268 -6.58 -6.80 18.10
C VAL A 268 -5.35 -6.40 18.92
N GLY A 269 -4.47 -7.34 19.24
CA GLY A 269 -3.25 -7.09 20.01
C GLY A 269 -3.48 -6.80 21.49
N LEU A 270 -4.63 -7.21 22.03
CA LEU A 270 -4.94 -7.20 23.46
C LEU A 270 -4.65 -8.57 24.08
N PHE A 271 -4.75 -8.69 25.40
CA PHE A 271 -4.60 -9.98 26.10
C PHE A 271 -5.71 -10.99 25.77
N THR A 272 -6.77 -10.55 25.09
CA THR A 272 -7.92 -11.36 24.65
C THR A 272 -8.40 -10.89 23.28
N ASN A 273 -9.05 -11.78 22.56
CA ASN A 273 -9.59 -11.51 21.23
C ASN A 273 -10.96 -10.82 21.30
N VAL A 274 -11.38 -10.23 20.18
CA VAL A 274 -12.68 -9.59 20.02
C VAL A 274 -13.58 -10.49 19.19
N PHE A 275 -14.79 -10.75 19.69
CA PHE A 275 -15.85 -11.39 18.93
C PHE A 275 -16.70 -10.32 18.25
N ILE A 276 -16.90 -10.47 16.94
CA ILE A 276 -17.74 -9.60 16.12
C ILE A 276 -18.90 -10.44 15.59
N LYS A 277 -20.12 -10.07 16.00
CA LYS A 277 -21.36 -10.73 15.60
C LYS A 277 -21.66 -10.49 14.11
N ASP A 278 -22.28 -11.48 13.45
CA ASP A 278 -22.92 -11.37 12.12
C ASP A 278 -22.01 -11.05 10.91
N GLU A 279 -20.68 -11.08 11.08
CA GLU A 279 -19.69 -10.75 10.04
C GLU A 279 -18.95 -11.99 9.48
N ASN A 280 -19.63 -13.14 9.38
CA ASN A 280 -19.02 -14.44 9.08
C ASN A 280 -18.47 -14.62 7.64
N PHE A 281 -18.69 -13.65 6.74
CA PHE A 281 -18.23 -13.68 5.36
C PHE A 281 -16.77 -13.26 5.17
N ILE A 282 -16.14 -12.67 6.19
CA ILE A 282 -14.78 -12.13 6.08
C ILE A 282 -13.75 -13.25 6.22
N ASN A 283 -12.71 -13.20 5.36
CA ASN A 283 -11.71 -14.24 5.34
C ASN A 283 -10.74 -14.17 6.53
N THR A 284 -10.34 -15.34 7.04
CA THR A 284 -9.21 -15.46 7.98
C THR A 284 -7.96 -14.86 7.36
N GLY A 285 -7.15 -14.14 8.16
CA GLY A 285 -5.98 -13.39 7.69
C GLY A 285 -6.29 -12.00 7.13
N THR A 286 -7.56 -11.58 7.08
CA THR A 286 -7.92 -10.23 6.63
C THR A 286 -7.63 -9.22 7.75
N ARG A 287 -6.90 -8.15 7.42
CA ARG A 287 -6.71 -6.98 8.31
C ARG A 287 -8.01 -6.15 8.34
N VAL A 288 -8.42 -5.77 9.54
CA VAL A 288 -9.67 -5.03 9.79
C VAL A 288 -9.47 -3.95 10.86
N THR A 289 -10.30 -2.91 10.84
CA THR A 289 -10.38 -1.91 11.90
C THR A 289 -11.63 -2.17 12.75
N VAL A 290 -11.46 -2.24 14.06
CA VAL A 290 -12.49 -2.60 15.03
C VAL A 290 -12.77 -1.41 15.95
N LEU A 291 -14.05 -1.09 16.13
CA LEU A 291 -14.56 -0.26 17.21
C LEU A 291 -14.98 -1.17 18.36
N LEU A 292 -14.30 -1.05 19.51
CA LEU A 292 -14.62 -1.78 20.72
C LEU A 292 -15.86 -1.18 21.39
N ASN A 293 -16.76 -2.03 21.85
CA ASN A 293 -17.95 -1.60 22.58
C ASN A 293 -17.58 -1.01 23.95
N SER A 294 -18.40 -0.09 24.47
CA SER A 294 -18.16 0.56 25.77
C SER A 294 -18.06 -0.43 26.93
N ASP A 295 -18.85 -1.51 26.92
CA ASP A 295 -18.79 -2.56 27.95
C ASP A 295 -17.47 -3.34 27.94
N SER A 296 -16.83 -3.43 26.77
CA SER A 296 -15.53 -4.07 26.63
C SER A 296 -14.44 -3.34 27.43
N PHE A 297 -14.60 -2.05 27.73
CA PHE A 297 -13.67 -1.31 28.59
C PHE A 297 -13.69 -1.83 30.03
N LYS A 298 -14.88 -2.12 30.58
CA LYS A 298 -15.03 -2.69 31.93
C LYS A 298 -14.41 -4.09 31.99
N LEU A 299 -14.60 -4.90 30.94
CA LEU A 299 -14.01 -6.23 30.83
C LEU A 299 -12.48 -6.18 30.68
N PHE A 300 -11.97 -5.21 29.92
CA PHE A 300 -10.55 -4.96 29.76
C PHE A 300 -9.86 -4.68 31.10
N GLN A 301 -10.47 -3.87 31.96
CA GLN A 301 -9.94 -3.57 33.30
C GLN A 301 -9.82 -4.81 34.21
N LYS A 302 -10.70 -5.80 34.05
CA LYS A 302 -10.65 -7.06 34.81
C LYS A 302 -9.50 -7.99 34.40
N LYS A 303 -8.83 -7.74 33.26
CA LYS A 303 -7.68 -8.50 32.74
C LYS A 303 -7.88 -10.02 32.69
N ASN A 304 -9.09 -10.49 32.38
CA ASN A 304 -9.38 -11.92 32.29
C ASN A 304 -9.27 -12.42 30.83
N PRO A 305 -8.23 -13.20 30.47
CA PRO A 305 -7.99 -13.63 29.09
C PRO A 305 -9.00 -14.65 28.56
N LYS A 306 -9.82 -15.26 29.42
CA LYS A 306 -10.84 -16.24 28.99
C LYS A 306 -12.09 -15.58 28.41
N ILE A 307 -12.28 -14.28 28.66
CA ILE A 307 -13.46 -13.53 28.24
C ILE A 307 -13.13 -12.79 26.95
N LEU A 308 -13.88 -13.06 25.89
CA LEU A 308 -13.79 -12.32 24.64
C LEU A 308 -14.42 -10.93 24.80
N LEU A 309 -13.78 -9.93 24.23
CA LEU A 309 -14.35 -8.60 24.12
C LEU A 309 -15.37 -8.56 22.97
N SER A 310 -16.22 -7.54 22.97
CA SER A 310 -17.16 -7.28 21.87
C SER A 310 -16.81 -5.99 21.13
N GLY A 311 -17.06 -5.98 19.82
CA GLY A 311 -16.85 -4.82 18.98
C GLY A 311 -17.54 -4.94 17.63
N LYS A 312 -17.41 -3.90 16.81
CA LYS A 312 -17.97 -3.79 15.47
C LYS A 312 -16.88 -3.46 14.45
N LEU A 313 -17.03 -3.97 13.23
CA LEU A 313 -16.18 -3.56 12.12
C LEU A 313 -16.53 -2.15 11.66
N ILE A 314 -15.50 -1.37 11.40
CA ILE A 314 -15.64 0.00 10.91
C ILE A 314 -14.71 0.21 9.71
N HIS A 315 -15.01 1.23 8.92
CA HIS A 315 -14.12 1.63 7.85
C HIS A 315 -12.82 2.24 8.43
N PRO A 316 -11.63 1.95 7.87
CA PRO A 316 -10.35 2.47 8.38
C PRO A 316 -10.23 4.00 8.40
N THR A 317 -11.10 4.74 7.71
CA THR A 317 -11.13 6.21 7.75
C THR A 317 -11.93 6.78 8.92
N ILE A 318 -12.69 5.98 9.65
CA ILE A 318 -13.51 6.46 10.79
C ILE A 318 -12.65 7.08 11.90
N PRO A 319 -11.50 6.51 12.33
CA PRO A 319 -10.64 7.15 13.32
C PRO A 319 -10.24 8.58 12.94
N LYS A 320 -10.00 8.85 11.66
CA LYS A 320 -9.65 10.17 11.13
C LYS A 320 -10.72 11.23 11.45
N LEU A 321 -12.00 10.86 11.51
CA LEU A 321 -13.10 11.78 11.86
C LEU A 321 -13.00 12.29 13.30
N TYR A 322 -12.29 11.58 14.17
CA TYR A 322 -11.97 11.97 15.54
C TYR A 322 -10.60 12.64 15.66
N ASN A 323 -10.07 13.13 14.54
CA ASN A 323 -8.73 13.72 14.40
C ASN A 323 -7.61 12.78 14.87
N LEU A 324 -7.82 11.47 14.72
CA LEU A 324 -6.85 10.43 15.07
C LEU A 324 -6.13 9.95 13.81
N TYR A 325 -4.82 10.18 13.74
CA TYR A 325 -4.01 9.65 12.65
C TYR A 325 -3.94 8.11 12.75
N TRP A 326 -4.21 7.43 11.63
CA TRP A 326 -4.41 5.99 11.57
C TRP A 326 -3.51 5.32 10.53
N GLY A 327 -2.30 5.84 10.38
CA GLY A 327 -1.32 5.35 9.42
C GLY A 327 -1.52 5.90 8.00
N TYR A 328 -0.72 5.36 7.07
CA TYR A 328 -0.71 5.72 5.66
C TYR A 328 -1.02 4.52 4.77
N SER A 329 -1.58 4.79 3.60
CA SER A 329 -1.65 3.80 2.51
C SER A 329 -0.51 3.99 1.51
N ILE A 330 -0.19 2.96 0.74
CA ILE A 330 0.92 2.99 -0.23
C ILE A 330 0.39 2.52 -1.59
N GLU A 331 0.76 3.22 -2.66
CA GLU A 331 0.46 2.84 -4.03
C GLU A 331 1.70 2.99 -4.92
N ILE A 332 1.93 2.03 -5.81
CA ILE A 332 3.06 2.09 -6.75
C ILE A 332 2.56 2.58 -8.12
N LEU A 333 3.13 3.69 -8.57
CA LEU A 333 2.93 4.26 -9.91
C LEU A 333 4.01 3.73 -10.86
N LYS A 334 3.63 3.51 -12.12
CA LYS A 334 4.57 2.97 -13.11
C LYS A 334 5.55 4.02 -13.61
N ASN A 335 5.12 5.28 -13.69
CA ASN A 335 5.93 6.39 -14.15
C ASN A 335 5.67 7.64 -13.31
N VAL A 336 6.59 8.60 -13.36
CA VAL A 336 6.42 9.88 -12.65
C VAL A 336 5.26 10.68 -13.23
N SER A 337 5.00 10.62 -14.55
CA SER A 337 3.86 11.35 -15.14
C SER A 337 2.48 10.81 -14.75
N ASP A 338 2.38 9.64 -14.12
CA ASP A 338 1.11 9.08 -13.66
C ASP A 338 0.53 9.87 -12.48
N ILE A 339 1.35 10.68 -11.79
CA ILE A 339 0.90 11.59 -10.71
C ILE A 339 -0.21 12.55 -11.15
N PHE A 340 -0.21 12.97 -12.41
CA PHE A 340 -1.19 13.92 -12.95
C PHE A 340 -2.56 13.30 -13.22
N ASN A 341 -2.67 11.98 -13.12
CA ASN A 341 -3.94 11.26 -13.29
C ASN A 341 -4.60 10.93 -11.94
N LEU A 342 -3.97 11.32 -10.83
CA LEU A 342 -4.48 11.06 -9.49
C LEU A 342 -5.63 12.03 -9.16
N PRO A 343 -6.67 11.57 -8.45
CA PRO A 343 -7.79 12.41 -8.04
C PRO A 343 -7.40 13.26 -6.82
N VAL A 344 -6.62 14.32 -7.05
CA VAL A 344 -6.14 15.27 -6.03
C VAL A 344 -6.50 16.68 -6.44
N ASP A 345 -6.78 17.54 -5.46
CA ASP A 345 -7.20 18.93 -5.73
C ASP A 345 -6.01 19.83 -6.06
N TYR A 346 -4.84 19.52 -5.50
CA TYR A 346 -3.66 20.37 -5.61
C TYR A 346 -2.37 19.56 -5.71
N ILE A 347 -1.52 19.86 -6.70
CA ILE A 347 -0.24 19.18 -6.96
C ILE A 347 0.92 20.18 -6.81
N ILE A 348 1.77 19.91 -5.81
CA ILE A 348 2.96 20.69 -5.49
C ILE A 348 4.20 19.90 -5.94
N GLY A 349 4.99 20.46 -6.85
CA GLY A 349 6.32 19.94 -7.17
C GLY A 349 7.41 20.65 -6.35
N THR A 350 8.43 19.91 -5.94
CA THR A 350 9.59 20.48 -5.22
C THR A 350 10.84 20.49 -6.09
N SER A 351 11.54 21.62 -6.16
CA SER A 351 12.82 21.78 -6.86
C SER A 351 13.57 23.01 -6.34
N GLU A 352 14.90 22.96 -6.35
CA GLU A 352 15.75 24.14 -6.07
C GLU A 352 15.47 25.32 -7.02
N ARG A 353 14.98 25.03 -8.23
CA ARG A 353 14.60 26.00 -9.28
C ARG A 353 13.16 26.49 -9.15
N GLY A 354 12.42 26.00 -8.16
CA GLY A 354 11.06 26.44 -7.89
C GLY A 354 11.00 27.85 -7.31
N LYS A 355 9.78 28.37 -7.18
CA LYS A 355 9.54 29.67 -6.53
C LYS A 355 9.75 29.54 -5.02
N THR A 356 10.13 30.62 -4.36
CA THR A 356 10.13 30.68 -2.90
C THR A 356 8.71 30.50 -2.36
N ILE A 357 8.60 30.01 -1.13
CA ILE A 357 7.32 30.01 -0.44
C ILE A 357 6.98 31.44 -0.05
N ASP A 358 5.95 31.96 -0.70
CA ASP A 358 5.34 33.26 -0.41
C ASP A 358 3.87 33.05 0.03
N ASP A 359 3.19 34.13 0.44
CA ASP A 359 1.80 34.12 0.92
C ASP A 359 0.77 33.51 -0.06
N SER A 360 1.14 33.32 -1.33
CA SER A 360 0.36 32.56 -2.33
C SER A 360 -0.07 31.15 -1.88
N ILE A 361 0.64 30.58 -0.89
CA ILE A 361 0.35 29.29 -0.26
C ILE A 361 -0.89 29.33 0.66
N LEU A 362 -1.42 30.50 1.01
CA LEU A 362 -2.66 30.63 1.78
C LEU A 362 -3.86 29.97 1.08
N SER A 363 -3.83 29.86 -0.26
CA SER A 363 -4.84 29.16 -1.06
C SER A 363 -4.93 27.65 -0.79
N LEU A 364 -3.91 27.05 -0.16
CA LEU A 364 -3.93 25.62 0.19
C LEU A 364 -4.99 25.25 1.24
N LYS A 365 -5.45 26.21 2.04
CA LYS A 365 -6.36 25.95 3.18
C LYS A 365 -7.75 25.46 2.75
N ASP A 366 -8.19 25.79 1.53
CA ASP A 366 -9.52 25.41 1.03
C ASP A 366 -9.53 24.06 0.29
N THR A 367 -8.35 23.43 0.12
CA THR A 367 -8.21 22.16 -0.61
C THR A 367 -8.49 20.97 0.31
N LYS A 368 -9.10 19.91 -0.23
CA LYS A 368 -9.34 18.67 0.54
C LYS A 368 -8.16 17.72 0.43
N SER A 369 -7.41 17.77 -0.67
CA SER A 369 -6.28 16.88 -0.93
C SER A 369 -5.10 17.57 -1.61
N ILE A 370 -3.91 17.40 -1.05
CA ILE A 370 -2.66 17.97 -1.54
C ILE A 370 -1.66 16.85 -1.82
N LEU A 371 -1.09 16.82 -3.02
CA LEU A 371 -0.02 15.91 -3.41
C LEU A 371 1.31 16.67 -3.51
N ILE A 372 2.30 16.26 -2.74
CA ILE A 372 3.66 16.81 -2.81
C ILE A 372 4.56 15.83 -3.56
N VAL A 373 5.21 16.29 -4.62
CA VAL A 373 5.99 15.46 -5.54
C VAL A 373 7.46 15.82 -5.41
N PHE A 374 8.25 14.82 -5.02
CA PHE A 374 9.69 14.94 -4.83
C PHE A 374 10.44 14.30 -5.98
N GLY A 375 11.51 14.93 -6.45
CA GLY A 375 12.43 14.35 -7.44
C GLY A 375 13.50 13.46 -6.80
N ASN A 376 14.26 12.74 -7.64
CA ASN A 376 15.47 12.06 -7.23
C ASN A 376 16.68 13.03 -7.30
N LYS A 377 17.91 12.50 -7.26
CA LYS A 377 19.14 13.30 -7.35
C LYS A 377 19.24 14.17 -8.61
N ASP A 378 18.67 13.74 -9.75
CA ASP A 378 18.69 14.50 -11.00
C ASP A 378 17.63 15.63 -10.99
N GLY A 379 16.69 15.60 -10.05
CA GLY A 379 15.58 16.55 -9.97
C GLY A 379 14.33 16.07 -10.72
N LEU A 380 13.20 16.66 -10.36
CA LEU A 380 11.89 16.26 -10.88
C LEU A 380 11.72 16.65 -12.36
N GLU A 381 12.28 17.78 -12.77
CA GLU A 381 12.22 18.28 -14.14
C GLU A 381 12.92 17.33 -15.12
N ASP A 382 14.12 16.86 -14.77
CA ASP A 382 14.90 15.95 -15.60
C ASP A 382 14.22 14.58 -15.72
N LEU A 383 13.63 14.08 -14.63
CA LEU A 383 12.84 12.85 -14.65
C LEU A 383 11.67 12.93 -15.63
N LEU A 384 10.90 14.02 -15.58
CA LEU A 384 9.74 14.23 -16.45
C LEU A 384 10.14 14.36 -17.93
N ILE A 385 11.31 14.96 -18.21
CA ILE A 385 11.85 15.05 -19.57
C ILE A 385 12.30 13.67 -20.06
N LYS A 386 13.13 12.97 -19.29
CA LYS A 386 13.67 11.64 -19.64
C LYS A 386 12.55 10.66 -19.96
N GLU A 387 11.52 10.61 -19.11
CA GLU A 387 10.36 9.75 -19.32
C GLU A 387 9.64 10.06 -20.66
N LYS A 388 9.51 11.35 -21.01
CA LYS A 388 8.93 11.74 -22.30
C LYS A 388 9.82 11.42 -23.49
N GLU A 389 11.13 11.54 -23.36
CA GLU A 389 12.10 11.16 -24.40
C GLU A 389 12.03 9.66 -24.67
N GLU A 390 11.97 8.84 -23.60
CA GLU A 390 11.81 7.39 -23.69
C GLU A 390 10.49 6.98 -24.33
N LYS A 391 9.37 7.56 -23.88
CA LYS A 391 8.04 7.30 -24.45
C LYS A 391 7.96 7.63 -25.95
N LYS A 392 8.66 8.67 -26.40
CA LYS A 392 8.70 9.06 -27.81
C LYS A 392 9.89 8.47 -28.59
N LYS A 393 10.78 7.72 -27.91
CA LYS A 393 12.04 7.22 -28.45
C LYS A 393 12.84 8.30 -29.19
N LYS A 394 12.90 9.50 -28.62
CA LYS A 394 13.54 10.67 -29.23
C LYS A 394 14.20 11.55 -28.18
N ASN A 395 15.46 11.90 -28.43
CA ASN A 395 16.16 12.90 -27.64
C ASN A 395 15.78 14.31 -28.13
N TYR A 396 15.49 15.20 -27.20
CA TYR A 396 15.20 16.59 -27.48
C TYR A 396 16.49 17.41 -27.46
N SER A 397 16.59 18.39 -28.36
CA SER A 397 17.60 19.45 -28.24
C SER A 397 17.37 20.29 -26.98
N PRO A 398 18.39 20.99 -26.46
CA PRO A 398 18.27 21.80 -25.23
C PRO A 398 17.09 22.79 -25.26
N GLU A 399 16.91 23.52 -26.36
CA GLU A 399 15.79 24.45 -26.53
C GLU A 399 14.42 23.76 -26.48
N LYS A 400 14.35 22.55 -27.05
CA LYS A 400 13.12 21.76 -27.06
C LYS A 400 12.82 21.16 -25.70
N LYS A 401 13.84 20.80 -24.92
CA LYS A 401 13.70 20.37 -23.52
C LYS A 401 13.00 21.45 -22.69
N ILE A 402 13.46 22.70 -22.79
CA ILE A 402 12.85 23.85 -22.09
C ILE A 402 11.38 24.03 -22.48
N LYS A 403 11.06 24.02 -23.77
CA LYS A 403 9.67 24.15 -24.25
C LYS A 403 8.77 23.02 -23.74
N VAL A 404 9.27 21.78 -23.75
CA VAL A 404 8.54 20.60 -23.26
C VAL A 404 8.36 20.67 -21.76
N LEU A 405 9.40 21.05 -21.01
CA LEU A 405 9.38 21.18 -19.56
C LEU A 405 8.37 22.24 -19.12
N ASN A 406 8.41 23.43 -19.72
CA ASN A 406 7.46 24.50 -19.42
C ASN A 406 6.00 24.06 -19.64
N LYS A 407 5.73 23.22 -20.65
CA LYS A 407 4.40 22.64 -20.87
C LYS A 407 4.01 21.63 -19.77
N ILE A 408 4.96 20.91 -19.21
CA ILE A 408 4.70 19.94 -18.12
C ILE A 408 4.54 20.68 -16.79
N LEU A 409 5.40 21.66 -16.49
CA LEU A 409 5.35 22.45 -15.25
C LEU A 409 4.02 23.17 -15.07
N LYS A 410 3.35 23.58 -16.16
CA LYS A 410 1.99 24.13 -16.14
C LYS A 410 0.90 23.18 -15.61
N LYS A 411 1.20 21.89 -15.44
CA LYS A 411 0.28 20.91 -14.84
C LYS A 411 0.40 20.85 -13.32
N PHE A 412 1.46 21.41 -12.74
CA PHE A 412 1.56 21.59 -11.30
C PHE A 412 0.85 22.89 -10.94
N ASP A 413 0.09 22.86 -9.85
CA ASP A 413 -0.53 24.07 -9.30
C ASP A 413 0.53 24.95 -8.65
N LEU A 414 1.56 24.32 -8.05
CA LEU A 414 2.67 25.01 -7.42
C LEU A 414 3.98 24.25 -7.68
N PHE A 415 5.07 24.99 -7.88
CA PHE A 415 6.40 24.42 -8.04
C PHE A 415 7.40 25.25 -7.22
N ILE A 416 7.89 24.70 -6.11
CA ILE A 416 8.56 25.46 -5.05
C ILE A 416 9.96 24.98 -4.69
N ASN A 417 10.77 25.94 -4.27
CA ASN A 417 12.00 25.72 -3.53
C ASN A 417 11.70 25.86 -2.03
N THR A 418 11.89 24.77 -1.29
CA THR A 418 11.55 24.67 0.13
C THR A 418 12.71 25.04 1.06
N CYS A 419 13.90 25.26 0.52
CA CYS A 419 15.09 25.68 1.26
C CYS A 419 15.90 26.71 0.42
N PRO A 420 15.40 27.95 0.29
CA PRO A 420 16.16 29.01 -0.37
C PRO A 420 17.47 29.27 0.39
N PHE A 421 18.52 29.68 -0.33
CA PHE A 421 19.85 29.93 0.23
C PHE A 421 20.52 28.70 0.88
N GLN A 422 20.16 27.48 0.45
CA GLN A 422 20.87 26.28 0.87
C GLN A 422 22.38 26.40 0.61
N THR A 423 23.18 26.01 1.60
CA THR A 423 24.66 26.06 1.51
C THR A 423 25.25 24.74 1.02
N SER A 424 24.51 23.64 1.11
CA SER A 424 24.83 22.40 0.40
C SER A 424 24.46 22.54 -1.07
N ARG A 425 25.32 22.03 -1.97
CA ARG A 425 25.02 21.98 -3.41
C ARG A 425 23.78 21.14 -3.72
N THR A 426 23.51 20.10 -2.93
CA THR A 426 22.38 19.20 -3.13
C THR A 426 21.74 18.88 -1.80
N ILE A 427 20.41 18.94 -1.74
CA ILE A 427 19.62 18.38 -0.65
C ILE A 427 19.14 17.01 -1.12
N ARG A 428 19.39 15.95 -0.34
CA ARG A 428 18.89 14.62 -0.68
C ARG A 428 17.39 14.56 -0.54
N THR A 429 16.74 13.65 -1.25
CA THR A 429 15.27 13.58 -1.27
C THR A 429 14.69 13.34 0.13
N GLU A 430 15.31 12.50 0.95
CA GLU A 430 14.90 12.25 2.34
C GLU A 430 15.03 13.47 3.26
N GLU A 431 16.03 14.32 3.01
CA GLU A 431 16.23 15.60 3.72
C GLU A 431 15.18 16.61 3.25
N ALA A 432 14.96 16.70 1.94
CA ALA A 432 13.98 17.59 1.31
C ALA A 432 12.55 17.29 1.75
N ILE A 433 12.18 16.01 1.91
CA ILE A 433 10.88 15.59 2.44
C ILE A 433 10.67 16.17 3.83
N SER A 434 11.66 16.02 4.73
CA SER A 434 11.57 16.52 6.09
C SER A 434 11.41 18.04 6.15
N ILE A 435 12.23 18.77 5.39
CA ILE A 435 12.21 20.24 5.33
C ILE A 435 10.85 20.73 4.80
N THR A 436 10.41 20.15 3.68
CA THR A 436 9.18 20.55 2.99
C THR A 436 7.95 20.29 3.86
N LEU A 437 7.86 19.10 4.47
CA LEU A 437 6.73 18.76 5.33
C LEU A 437 6.69 19.58 6.61
N SER A 438 7.85 19.90 7.20
CA SER A 438 7.94 20.81 8.35
C SER A 438 7.39 22.20 8.03
N LEU A 439 7.79 22.74 6.88
CA LEU A 439 7.35 24.06 6.44
C LEU A 439 5.84 24.08 6.14
N LEU A 440 5.33 23.09 5.38
CA LEU A 440 3.91 22.99 5.08
C LEU A 440 3.06 22.65 6.32
N HIS A 441 3.60 21.92 7.28
CA HIS A 441 2.91 21.60 8.53
C HIS A 441 2.49 22.88 9.27
N ASN A 442 3.33 23.91 9.32
CA ASN A 442 2.98 25.19 9.95
C ASN A 442 1.85 25.93 9.22
N ILE A 443 1.78 25.78 7.90
CA ILE A 443 0.75 26.41 7.06
C ILE A 443 -0.60 25.68 7.19
N LEU A 444 -0.55 24.34 7.27
CA LEU A 444 -1.71 23.45 7.29
C LEU A 444 -2.23 23.12 8.71
N LYS A 445 -1.80 23.88 9.73
CA LYS A 445 -2.22 23.66 11.13
C LYS A 445 -3.74 23.69 11.29
#